data_AF-A0A955KHW0-F1
#
_entry.id   AF-A0A955KHW0-F1
#
_cell.length_a   1.000
_cell.length_b   1.000
_cell.length_c   1.000
_cell.angle_alpha   90.00
_cell.angle_beta   90.00
_cell.angle_gamma   90.00
#
_symmetry.space_group_name_H-M   'P 1'
#
loop_
_entity.id
_entity.type
_entity.pdbx_description
1 polymer ?
#
loop_
_entity_poly.entity_id
_entity_poly.type
_entity_poly.pdbx_seq_one_letter_code
_entity_poly.pdbx_strand_id
1 'polypeptide(L)'
;MSSEHNRALRTPPANVDAEKALLGAIILKPDVMHDISVTIWPESFYADKHAKIFQAISGIFSGGDPIDTVSVVTKLKDMGQLDRVGGAAYVTELIETVPAAGNAMYYATQVQNKATLRGLIHAADDIAEIGYSDPETVDEALDQAEKKIFQ
;
A
#
# COMPACT_ATOMS: atom_id res chain seq x y z
N MET A 1 30.95 13.48 -5.72
CA MET A 1 30.06 13.91 -4.62
C MET A 1 28.74 14.49 -5.14
N SER A 2 28.15 13.96 -6.23
CA SER A 2 27.00 14.59 -6.90
C SER A 2 25.76 13.67 -7.04
N SER A 3 25.85 12.39 -6.63
CA SER A 3 24.74 11.43 -6.74
C SER A 3 23.99 11.22 -5.43
N GLU A 4 24.65 11.25 -4.28
CA GLU A 4 24.02 11.01 -2.95
C GLU A 4 22.95 12.05 -2.60
N HIS A 5 23.19 13.32 -2.92
CA HIS A 5 22.23 14.41 -2.61
C HIS A 5 20.94 14.35 -3.45
N ASN A 6 20.88 13.54 -4.52
CA ASN A 6 19.74 13.48 -5.42
C ASN A 6 18.79 12.29 -5.14
N ARG A 7 19.22 11.29 -4.35
CA ARG A 7 18.37 10.15 -3.97
C ARG A 7 17.33 10.56 -2.91
N ALA A 8 17.72 11.39 -1.94
CA ALA A 8 16.83 11.98 -0.93
C ALA A 8 15.81 12.99 -1.48
N LEU A 9 16.00 13.48 -2.72
CA LEU A 9 15.10 14.42 -3.41
C LEU A 9 14.08 13.73 -4.33
N ARG A 10 14.13 12.41 -4.47
CA ARG A 10 13.20 11.67 -5.34
C ARG A 10 12.01 11.18 -4.55
N THR A 11 10.82 11.62 -4.95
CA THR A 11 9.56 11.08 -4.43
C THR A 11 9.45 9.60 -4.79
N PRO A 12 9.17 8.70 -3.82
CA PRO A 12 8.96 7.30 -4.11
C PRO A 12 7.82 7.08 -5.14
N PRO A 13 7.90 6.03 -5.98
CA PRO A 13 6.85 5.71 -6.93
C PRO A 13 5.48 5.56 -6.27
N ALA A 14 4.50 6.33 -6.74
CA ALA A 14 3.13 6.29 -6.23
C ALA A 14 2.12 6.57 -7.35
N ASN A 15 0.87 6.15 -7.13
CA ASN A 15 -0.27 6.56 -7.93
C ASN A 15 -1.48 6.73 -7.00
N VAL A 16 -1.54 7.89 -6.35
CA VAL A 16 -2.54 8.19 -5.31
C VAL A 16 -3.96 8.18 -5.88
N ASP A 17 -4.14 8.54 -7.15
CA ASP A 17 -5.45 8.50 -7.81
C ASP A 17 -5.93 7.07 -8.02
N ALA A 18 -5.04 6.14 -8.40
CA ALA A 18 -5.37 4.72 -8.47
C ALA A 18 -5.67 4.14 -7.08
N GLU A 19 -4.97 4.56 -6.03
CA GLU A 19 -5.28 4.15 -4.66
C GLU A 19 -6.68 4.59 -4.22
N LYS A 20 -7.04 5.85 -4.49
CA LYS A 20 -8.39 6.37 -4.19
C LYS A 20 -9.46 5.59 -4.96
N ALA A 21 -9.25 5.42 -6.27
CA ALA A 21 -10.18 4.71 -7.13
C ALA A 21 -10.34 3.24 -6.72
N LEU A 22 -9.26 2.58 -6.30
CA LEU A 22 -9.29 1.21 -5.78
C LEU A 22 -10.14 1.11 -4.50
N LEU A 23 -9.87 1.97 -3.50
CA LEU A 23 -10.62 1.97 -2.25
C LEU A 23 -12.11 2.24 -2.48
N GLY A 24 -12.43 3.27 -3.28
CA GLY A 24 -13.81 3.58 -3.65
C GLY A 24 -14.49 2.43 -4.39
N ALA A 25 -13.78 1.75 -5.29
CA ALA A 25 -14.30 0.60 -6.02
C ALA A 25 -14.62 -0.58 -5.10
N ILE A 26 -13.75 -0.87 -4.12
CA ILE A 26 -13.96 -1.95 -3.15
C ILE A 26 -15.18 -1.67 -2.27
N ILE A 27 -15.32 -0.44 -1.77
CA ILE A 27 -16.47 -0.08 -0.92
C ILE A 27 -17.78 -0.12 -1.73
N LEU A 28 -17.75 0.29 -3.01
CA LEU A 28 -18.95 0.29 -3.86
C LEU A 28 -19.32 -1.11 -4.38
N LYS A 29 -18.33 -1.99 -4.57
CA LYS A 29 -18.51 -3.38 -5.03
C LYS A 29 -17.67 -4.35 -4.17
N PRO A 30 -18.12 -4.68 -2.95
CA PRO A 30 -17.39 -5.54 -2.02
C PRO A 30 -16.92 -6.88 -2.59
N ASP A 31 -17.68 -7.48 -3.52
CA ASP A 31 -17.37 -8.77 -4.15
C ASP A 31 -15.99 -8.79 -4.81
N VAL A 32 -15.47 -7.64 -5.27
CA VAL A 32 -14.13 -7.56 -5.88
C VAL A 32 -12.99 -7.85 -4.88
N MET A 33 -13.29 -7.83 -3.58
CA MET A 33 -12.30 -8.11 -2.54
C MET A 33 -11.79 -9.55 -2.58
N HIS A 34 -12.58 -10.50 -3.11
CA HIS A 34 -12.13 -11.88 -3.33
C HIS A 34 -10.88 -11.96 -4.21
N ASP A 35 -10.81 -11.15 -5.26
CA ASP A 35 -9.66 -11.12 -6.17
C ASP A 35 -8.55 -10.18 -5.65
N ILE A 36 -8.93 -9.04 -5.08
CA ILE A 36 -7.98 -8.00 -4.63
C ILE A 36 -7.15 -8.48 -3.43
N SER A 37 -7.77 -9.19 -2.49
CA SER A 37 -7.09 -9.67 -1.27
C SER A 37 -5.91 -10.61 -1.54
N VAL A 38 -5.81 -11.19 -2.74
CA VAL A 38 -4.72 -12.07 -3.15
C VAL A 38 -3.46 -11.30 -3.54
N THR A 39 -3.58 -10.03 -3.93
CA THR A 39 -2.50 -9.27 -4.58
C THR A 39 -2.20 -7.92 -3.96
N ILE A 40 -3.08 -7.41 -3.10
CA ILE A 40 -2.95 -6.10 -2.47
C ILE A 40 -2.91 -6.28 -0.96
N TRP A 41 -1.92 -5.64 -0.35
CA TRP A 41 -1.75 -5.54 1.10
C TRP A 41 -1.78 -4.07 1.52
N PRO A 42 -2.00 -3.75 2.80
CA PRO A 42 -1.91 -2.37 3.30
C PRO A 42 -0.61 -1.66 2.87
N GLU A 43 0.51 -2.39 2.83
CA GLU A 43 1.85 -1.92 2.44
C GLU A 43 1.95 -1.58 0.95
N SER A 44 1.02 -2.09 0.12
CA SER A 44 0.94 -1.75 -1.30
C SER A 44 0.56 -0.29 -1.53
N PHE A 45 -0.03 0.38 -0.55
CA PHE A 45 -0.41 1.79 -0.62
C PHE A 45 0.76 2.70 -0.25
N TYR A 46 0.94 3.79 -1.00
CA TYR A 46 1.90 4.83 -0.67
C TYR A 46 1.36 5.76 0.41
N ALA A 47 0.08 6.15 0.31
CA ALA A 47 -0.52 7.02 1.31
C ALA A 47 -0.91 6.21 2.55
N ASP A 48 -0.32 6.55 3.70
CA ASP A 48 -0.60 5.93 5.00
C ASP A 48 -2.10 5.91 5.36
N LYS A 49 -2.85 6.97 5.02
CA LYS A 49 -4.31 6.99 5.21
C LYS A 49 -5.03 5.93 4.37
N HIS A 50 -4.56 5.65 3.15
CA HIS A 50 -5.14 4.63 2.28
C HIS A 50 -4.81 3.22 2.77
N ALA A 51 -3.55 3.00 3.20
CA ALA A 51 -3.13 1.76 3.83
C ALA A 51 -4.04 1.39 5.01
N LYS A 52 -4.35 2.35 5.89
CA LYS A 52 -5.25 2.16 7.04
C LYS A 52 -6.69 1.86 6.65
N ILE A 53 -7.22 2.54 5.63
CA ILE A 53 -8.56 2.25 5.11
C ILE A 53 -8.60 0.84 4.53
N PHE A 54 -7.61 0.45 3.74
CA PHE A 54 -7.51 -0.92 3.22
C PHE A 54 -7.37 -1.95 4.35
N GLN A 55 -6.57 -1.67 5.37
CA GLN A 55 -6.45 -2.54 6.55
C GLN A 55 -7.80 -2.75 7.26
N ALA A 56 -8.60 -1.69 7.41
CA ALA A 56 -9.94 -1.79 7.97
C ALA A 56 -10.86 -2.64 7.08
N ILE A 57 -10.86 -2.39 5.77
CA ILE A 57 -11.62 -3.16 4.77
C ILE A 57 -11.23 -4.65 4.81
N SER A 58 -9.94 -4.96 4.79
CA SER A 58 -9.43 -6.34 4.88
C SER A 58 -9.83 -7.00 6.20
N GLY A 59 -9.82 -6.26 7.31
CA GLY A 59 -10.26 -6.77 8.61
C GLY A 59 -11.76 -7.10 8.65
N ILE A 60 -12.60 -6.30 7.99
CA ILE A 60 -14.05 -6.57 7.83
C ILE A 60 -14.24 -7.82 6.96
N PHE A 61 -13.57 -7.86 5.81
CA PHE A 61 -13.63 -8.97 4.87
C PHE A 61 -13.22 -10.30 5.52
N SER A 62 -12.10 -10.33 6.25
CA SER A 62 -11.64 -11.53 6.96
C SER A 62 -12.57 -11.94 8.11
N GLY A 63 -13.33 -11.02 8.68
CA GLY A 63 -14.37 -11.29 9.67
C GLY A 63 -15.65 -11.89 9.08
N GLY A 64 -15.81 -11.84 7.76
CA GLY A 64 -17.05 -12.24 7.07
C GLY A 64 -18.17 -11.21 7.16
N ASP A 65 -17.85 -9.98 7.59
CA ASP A 65 -18.82 -8.90 7.72
C ASP A 65 -19.02 -8.17 6.37
N PRO A 66 -20.23 -7.63 6.09
CA PRO A 66 -20.45 -6.82 4.90
C PRO A 66 -19.59 -5.55 4.87
N ILE A 67 -18.95 -5.29 3.74
CA ILE A 67 -18.19 -4.05 3.52
C ILE A 67 -19.15 -2.99 2.97
N ASP A 68 -19.26 -1.88 3.68
CA ASP A 68 -19.95 -0.67 3.26
C ASP A 68 -19.32 0.54 3.97
N THR A 69 -19.75 1.75 3.63
CA THR A 69 -19.21 2.99 4.22
C THR A 69 -19.32 3.02 5.74
N VAL A 70 -20.43 2.54 6.30
CA VAL A 70 -20.69 2.56 7.74
C VAL A 70 -19.81 1.54 8.44
N SER A 71 -19.67 0.33 7.89
CA SER A 71 -18.82 -0.71 8.47
C SER A 71 -17.35 -0.30 8.44
N VAL A 72 -16.87 0.30 7.34
CA VAL A 72 -15.50 0.83 7.22
C VAL A 72 -15.24 1.96 8.23
N VAL A 73 -16.14 2.93 8.35
CA VAL A 73 -16.01 4.04 9.31
C VAL A 73 -16.01 3.52 10.75
N THR A 74 -16.88 2.57 11.06
CA THR A 74 -16.94 1.94 12.40
C THR A 74 -15.64 1.22 12.70
N LYS A 75 -15.14 0.39 11.77
CA LYS A 75 -13.88 -0.32 11.95
C LYS A 75 -12.69 0.63 12.15
N LEU A 76 -12.62 1.70 11.36
CA LEU A 76 -11.59 2.73 11.50
C LEU A 76 -11.65 3.43 12.86
N LYS A 77 -12.86 3.65 13.39
CA LYS A 77 -13.06 4.23 14.72
C LYS A 77 -12.58 3.28 15.81
N ASP A 78 -12.92 1.99 15.72
CA ASP A 78 -12.49 0.96 16.67
C ASP A 78 -10.97 0.77 16.66
N MET A 79 -10.32 0.96 15.51
CA MET A 79 -8.87 0.97 15.37
C MET A 79 -8.20 2.27 15.85
N GLY A 80 -8.97 3.28 16.26
CA GLY A 80 -8.46 4.61 16.62
C GLY A 80 -7.80 5.35 15.45
N GLN A 81 -8.16 5.04 14.19
CA GLN A 81 -7.55 5.60 12.98
C GLN A 81 -8.46 6.57 12.23
N LEU A 82 -9.76 6.67 12.57
CA LEU A 82 -10.74 7.45 11.82
C LEU A 82 -10.30 8.91 11.58
N ASP A 83 -9.84 9.61 12.62
CA ASP A 83 -9.39 11.00 12.49
C ASP A 83 -8.13 11.11 11.64
N ARG A 84 -7.23 10.11 11.71
CA ARG A 84 -5.97 10.08 10.95
C ARG A 84 -6.18 9.89 9.45
N VAL A 85 -7.32 9.32 9.04
CA VAL A 85 -7.64 9.14 7.61
C VAL A 85 -8.46 10.29 7.02
N GLY A 86 -8.82 11.30 7.82
CA GLY A 86 -9.65 12.43 7.39
C GLY A 86 -11.13 12.32 7.78
N GLY A 87 -11.48 11.40 8.69
CA GLY A 87 -12.83 11.21 9.18
C GLY A 87 -13.75 10.49 8.19
N ALA A 88 -15.03 10.37 8.57
CA ALA A 88 -16.04 9.69 7.75
C ALA A 88 -16.23 10.36 6.38
N ALA A 89 -16.07 11.69 6.31
CA ALA A 89 -16.20 12.45 5.07
C ALA A 89 -15.22 11.98 3.99
N TYR A 90 -13.98 11.64 4.37
CA TYR A 90 -12.98 11.16 3.42
C TYR A 90 -13.34 9.77 2.84
N VAL A 91 -13.91 8.88 3.67
CA VAL A 91 -14.38 7.57 3.19
C VAL A 91 -15.51 7.74 2.18
N THR A 92 -16.44 8.67 2.43
CA THR A 92 -17.50 9.01 1.47
C THR A 92 -16.94 9.59 0.18
N GLU A 93 -15.98 10.52 0.26
CA GLU A 93 -15.31 11.13 -0.92
C GLU A 93 -14.67 10.07 -1.83
N LEU A 94 -14.07 9.02 -1.28
CA LEU A 94 -13.47 7.93 -2.07
C LEU A 94 -14.50 7.24 -2.97
N ILE A 95 -15.74 7.10 -2.49
CA ILE A 95 -16.83 6.47 -3.24
C ILE A 95 -17.34 7.42 -4.33
N GLU A 96 -17.43 8.72 -4.02
CA GLU A 96 -17.91 9.72 -4.99
C GLU A 96 -16.92 9.97 -6.13
N THR A 97 -15.62 9.76 -5.87
CA THR A 97 -14.55 10.01 -6.82
C THR A 97 -14.17 8.80 -7.67
N VAL A 98 -14.73 7.61 -7.40
CA VAL A 98 -14.42 6.41 -8.20
C VAL A 98 -15.02 6.52 -9.60
N PRO A 99 -14.20 6.51 -10.68
CA PRO A 99 -14.74 6.67 -12.03
C PRO A 99 -15.58 5.47 -12.48
N ALA A 100 -15.11 4.25 -12.16
CA ALA A 100 -15.80 3.01 -12.49
C ALA A 100 -15.40 1.88 -11.54
N ALA A 101 -16.29 1.47 -10.63
CA ALA A 101 -16.01 0.38 -9.69
C ALA A 101 -15.77 -0.98 -10.38
N GLY A 102 -16.23 -1.17 -11.62
CA GLY A 102 -15.92 -2.38 -12.41
C GLY A 102 -14.43 -2.54 -12.75
N ASN A 103 -13.63 -1.47 -12.64
CA ASN A 103 -12.21 -1.48 -12.98
C ASN A 103 -11.31 -1.70 -11.75
N ALA A 104 -11.83 -2.25 -10.65
CA ALA A 104 -11.08 -2.42 -9.41
C ALA A 104 -9.74 -3.16 -9.61
N MET A 105 -9.73 -4.25 -10.38
CA MET A 105 -8.49 -5.01 -10.70
C MET A 105 -7.47 -4.21 -11.50
N TYR A 106 -7.92 -3.33 -12.39
CA TYR A 106 -7.04 -2.42 -13.12
C TYR A 106 -6.36 -1.44 -12.16
N TYR A 107 -7.11 -0.83 -11.23
CA TYR A 107 -6.55 0.07 -10.23
C TYR A 107 -5.61 -0.68 -9.26
N ALA A 108 -5.98 -1.89 -8.83
CA ALA A 108 -5.13 -2.77 -8.02
C ALA A 108 -3.78 -3.02 -8.68
N THR A 109 -3.78 -3.37 -9.97
CA THR A 109 -2.55 -3.61 -10.74
C THR A 109 -1.65 -2.37 -10.73
N GLN A 110 -2.22 -1.18 -10.89
CA GLN A 110 -1.45 0.07 -10.88
C GLN A 110 -0.87 0.38 -9.50
N VAL A 111 -1.61 0.13 -8.42
CA VAL A 111 -1.12 0.27 -7.04
C VAL A 111 0.01 -0.72 -6.78
N GLN A 112 -0.18 -1.99 -7.13
CA GLN A 112 0.81 -3.04 -6.92
C GLN A 112 2.10 -2.79 -7.71
N ASN A 113 2.01 -2.35 -8.96
CA ASN A 113 3.18 -1.98 -9.75
C ASN A 113 4.01 -0.90 -9.05
N LYS A 114 3.37 0.11 -8.44
CA LYS A 114 4.08 1.14 -7.67
C LYS A 114 4.66 0.60 -6.37
N ALA A 115 3.95 -0.31 -5.70
CA ALA A 115 4.47 -1.00 -4.51
C ALA A 115 5.74 -1.79 -4.82
N THR A 116 5.74 -2.60 -5.89
CA THR A 116 6.92 -3.35 -6.33
C THR A 116 8.12 -2.44 -6.60
N LEU A 117 7.90 -1.32 -7.29
CA LEU A 117 8.97 -0.36 -7.54
C LEU A 117 9.50 0.30 -6.26
N ARG A 118 8.65 0.56 -5.26
CA ARG A 118 9.09 1.03 -3.94
C ARG A 118 9.89 -0.05 -3.20
N GLY A 119 9.45 -1.30 -3.25
CA GLY A 119 10.18 -2.44 -2.68
C GLY A 119 11.58 -2.58 -3.28
N LEU A 120 11.72 -2.44 -4.61
CA LEU A 120 13.02 -2.47 -5.27
C LEU A 120 13.95 -1.35 -4.80
N ILE A 121 13.41 -0.14 -4.55
CA ILE A 121 14.20 0.98 -4.02
C ILE A 121 14.68 0.65 -2.60
N HIS A 122 13.79 0.15 -1.73
CA HIS A 122 14.16 -0.23 -0.36
C HIS A 122 15.20 -1.35 -0.34
N ALA A 123 15.06 -2.39 -1.18
CA ALA A 123 16.05 -3.44 -1.31
C ALA A 123 17.42 -2.86 -1.73
N ALA A 124 17.44 -1.92 -2.67
CA ALA A 124 18.67 -1.26 -3.08
C ALA A 124 19.29 -0.36 -1.99
N ASP A 125 18.48 0.26 -1.12
CA ASP A 125 18.97 0.99 0.05
C ASP A 125 19.59 0.02 1.07
N ASP A 126 18.88 -1.06 1.42
CA ASP A 126 19.37 -2.09 2.34
C ASP A 126 20.68 -2.74 1.85
N ILE A 127 20.80 -3.03 0.55
CA ILE A 127 22.01 -3.59 -0.05
C ILE A 127 23.18 -2.58 0.03
N ALA A 128 22.90 -1.29 -0.15
CA ALA A 128 23.93 -0.27 -0.01
C ALA A 128 24.44 -0.20 1.44
N GLU A 129 23.54 -0.24 2.43
CA GLU A 129 23.90 -0.26 3.86
C GLU A 129 24.74 -1.49 4.22
N ILE A 130 24.40 -2.67 3.69
CA ILE A 130 25.23 -3.89 3.85
C ILE A 130 26.66 -3.63 3.37
N GLY A 131 26.83 -3.00 2.21
CA GLY A 131 28.15 -2.65 1.66
C GLY A 131 28.96 -1.67 2.52
N TYR A 132 28.30 -0.80 3.28
CA TYR A 132 28.96 0.11 4.23
C TYR A 132 29.24 -0.51 5.60
N SER A 133 28.59 -1.62 5.95
CA SER A 133 28.57 -2.19 7.30
C SER A 133 29.80 -3.02 7.70
N ASP A 134 30.82 -3.12 6.83
CA ASP A 134 32.07 -3.89 7.03
C ASP A 134 31.83 -5.31 7.62
N PRO A 135 31.12 -6.18 6.88
CA PRO A 135 30.73 -7.51 7.35
C PRO A 135 31.94 -8.44 7.58
N GLU A 136 31.80 -9.43 8.46
CA GLU A 136 32.89 -10.37 8.80
C GLU A 136 33.44 -11.11 7.57
N THR A 137 32.58 -11.43 6.59
CA THR A 137 32.98 -11.97 5.29
C THR A 137 32.18 -11.37 4.14
N VAL A 138 32.79 -11.38 2.94
CA VAL A 138 32.12 -10.95 1.71
C VAL A 138 30.96 -11.87 1.34
N ASP A 139 31.10 -13.18 1.58
CA ASP A 139 30.05 -14.17 1.26
C ASP A 139 28.77 -13.91 2.08
N GLU A 140 28.89 -13.58 3.36
CA GLU A 140 27.74 -13.19 4.19
C GLU A 140 27.04 -11.93 3.68
N ALA A 141 27.81 -10.96 3.18
CA ALA A 141 27.27 -9.73 2.59
C ALA A 141 26.44 -10.04 1.33
N LEU A 142 26.94 -10.94 0.47
CA LEU A 142 26.26 -11.36 -0.75
C LEU A 142 24.98 -12.14 -0.44
N ASP A 143 25.01 -13.07 0.52
CA ASP A 143 23.84 -13.84 0.95
C ASP A 143 22.73 -12.93 1.52
N GLN A 144 23.10 -11.91 2.29
CA GLN A 144 22.14 -10.93 2.81
C GLN A 144 21.53 -10.10 1.69
N ALA A 145 22.34 -9.65 0.72
CA ALA A 145 21.87 -8.89 -0.42
C ALA A 145 20.90 -9.71 -1.30
N GLU A 146 21.20 -10.98 -1.56
CA GLU A 146 20.32 -11.86 -2.32
C GLU A 146 18.95 -12.01 -1.66
N LYS A 147 18.92 -12.22 -0.34
CA LYS A 147 17.66 -12.29 0.42
C LYS A 147 16.81 -11.03 0.31
N LYS A 148 17.43 -9.84 0.23
CA LYS A 148 16.73 -8.56 0.09
C LYS A 148 16.07 -8.37 -1.27
N ILE A 149 16.57 -9.02 -2.33
CA ILE A 149 16.01 -8.91 -3.68
C ILE A 149 14.79 -9.83 -3.86
N PHE A 150 14.77 -10.97 -3.18
CA PHE A 150 13.76 -12.02 -3.36
C PHE A 150 12.67 -12.05 -2.26
N GLN A 151 12.76 -11.19 -1.23
CA GLN A 151 11.71 -10.95 -0.24
C GLN A 151 10.82 -9.78 -0.65
#